data_AF-A0A261DA01-F1
#
_entry.id   AF-A0A261DA01-F1
#
_cell.length_a   1.000
_cell.length_b   1.000
_cell.length_c   1.000
_cell.angle_alpha   90.00
_cell.angle_beta   90.00
_cell.angle_gamma   90.00
#
_symmetry.space_group_name_H-M   'P 1'
#
loop_
_entity.id
_entity.type
_entity.pdbx_description
1 polymer ?
#
loop_
_entity_poly.entity_id
_entity_poly.type
_entity_poly.pdbx_seq_one_letter_code
_entity_poly.pdbx_strand_id
1 'polypeptide(L)'
;MEDIDNWRVKFESCKYSTKLLNKLILLNEKVNDPVDIDEITKAIYYAKKYHGSQMRQSGDPYYSHPIEVSYMVAQYTAQEIPTLFKTEMIVIAANI
;
A
#
# COMPACT_ATOMS: atom_id res chain seq x y z
N MET A 1 -18.58 7.38 -5.86
CA MET A 1 -17.14 7.72 -5.79
C MET A 1 -16.67 7.92 -7.23
N GLU A 2 -16.27 9.13 -7.62
CA GLU A 2 -16.07 9.54 -9.04
C GLU A 2 -15.06 8.71 -9.85
N ASP A 3 -14.22 7.90 -9.17
CA ASP A 3 -13.09 7.19 -9.80
C ASP A 3 -13.15 5.67 -9.64
N ILE A 4 -14.33 5.12 -9.31
CA ILE A 4 -14.49 3.67 -9.09
C ILE A 4 -14.02 2.84 -10.29
N ASP A 5 -14.27 3.32 -11.52
CA ASP A 5 -13.96 2.58 -12.75
C ASP A 5 -12.72 3.11 -13.51
N ASN A 6 -12.18 4.27 -13.12
CA ASN A 6 -11.10 4.94 -13.89
C ASN A 6 -9.77 5.07 -13.13
N TRP A 7 -9.71 4.66 -11.85
CA TRP A 7 -8.55 4.87 -10.99
C TRP A 7 -7.25 4.31 -11.59
N ARG A 8 -7.32 3.20 -12.33
CA ARG A 8 -6.15 2.58 -12.99
C ARG A 8 -5.47 3.53 -13.97
N VAL A 9 -6.26 4.29 -14.74
CA VAL A 9 -5.75 5.25 -15.73
C VAL A 9 -5.14 6.47 -15.04
N LYS A 10 -5.66 6.82 -13.86
CA LYS A 10 -5.21 7.97 -13.07
C LYS A 10 -4.12 7.61 -12.06
N PHE A 11 -3.77 6.34 -11.93
CA PHE A 11 -2.76 5.91 -10.97
C PHE A 11 -1.38 6.32 -11.47
N GLU A 12 -0.71 7.13 -10.65
CA GLU A 12 0.67 7.50 -10.84
C GLU A 12 1.52 6.85 -9.74
N SER A 13 2.53 6.09 -10.12
CA SER A 13 3.47 5.50 -9.16
C SER A 13 4.39 6.57 -8.55
N CYS A 14 4.90 6.30 -7.34
CA CYS A 14 5.90 7.10 -6.65
C CYS A 14 6.91 6.19 -5.97
N LYS A 15 7.99 6.75 -5.42
CA LYS A 15 9.06 5.98 -4.75
C LYS A 15 8.52 5.00 -3.68
N TYR A 16 7.53 5.42 -2.89
CA TYR A 16 6.93 4.61 -1.83
C TYR A 16 6.08 3.46 -2.39
N SER A 17 5.21 3.77 -3.37
CA SER A 17 4.33 2.77 -3.95
C SER A 17 5.12 1.71 -4.73
N THR A 18 6.11 2.13 -5.53
CA THR A 18 6.95 1.20 -6.30
C THR A 18 7.70 0.25 -5.38
N LYS A 19 8.26 0.78 -4.28
CA LYS A 19 8.97 -0.02 -3.27
C LYS A 19 8.06 -1.05 -2.60
N LEU A 20 6.84 -0.66 -2.21
CA LEU A 20 5.87 -1.58 -1.61
C LEU A 20 5.40 -2.64 -2.61
N LEU A 21 4.93 -2.22 -3.79
CA LEU A 21 4.38 -3.12 -4.81
C LEU A 21 5.41 -4.17 -5.25
N ASN A 22 6.65 -3.77 -5.50
CA ASN A 22 7.72 -4.71 -5.86
C ASN A 22 7.96 -5.74 -4.74
N LYS A 23 7.97 -5.32 -3.48
CA LYS A 23 8.14 -6.24 -2.34
C LYS A 23 6.97 -7.22 -2.25
N LEU A 24 5.75 -6.76 -2.43
CA LEU A 24 4.55 -7.61 -2.35
C LEU A 24 4.48 -8.61 -3.50
N ILE A 25 4.84 -8.21 -4.73
CA ILE A 25 4.94 -9.12 -5.88
C ILE A 25 5.91 -10.26 -5.56
N LEU A 26 7.09 -9.95 -5.02
CA LEU A 26 8.08 -10.96 -4.63
C LEU A 26 7.65 -11.85 -3.46
N LEU A 27 6.84 -11.33 -2.54
CA LEU A 27 6.30 -12.11 -1.41
C LEU A 27 5.15 -13.01 -1.85
N ASN A 28 4.30 -12.55 -2.76
CA ASN A 28 3.19 -13.32 -3.31
C ASN A 28 3.65 -14.62 -3.97
N GLU A 29 4.86 -14.65 -4.55
CA GLU A 29 5.47 -15.86 -5.11
C GLU A 29 5.83 -16.92 -4.05
N LYS A 30 5.84 -16.55 -2.76
CA LYS A 30 6.38 -17.37 -1.66
C LYS A 30 5.34 -17.76 -0.61
N VAL A 31 4.09 -17.37 -0.78
CA VAL A 31 3.00 -17.61 0.18
C VAL A 31 1.85 -18.36 -0.46
N ASN A 32 1.07 -19.08 0.35
CA ASN A 32 -0.10 -19.82 -0.12
C ASN A 32 -1.33 -18.90 -0.35
N ASP A 33 -1.41 -17.78 0.36
CA ASP A 33 -2.51 -16.80 0.30
C ASP A 33 -1.92 -15.43 -0.09
N PRO A 34 -1.73 -15.14 -1.39
CA PRO A 34 -1.14 -13.89 -1.86
C PRO A 34 -2.11 -12.72 -1.68
N VAL A 35 -1.57 -11.52 -1.43
CA VAL A 35 -2.39 -10.30 -1.39
C VAL A 35 -2.78 -9.85 -2.80
N ASP A 36 -3.93 -9.19 -2.92
CA ASP A 36 -4.38 -8.61 -4.19
C ASP A 36 -3.62 -7.31 -4.48
N ILE A 37 -2.71 -7.36 -5.45
CA ILE A 37 -1.88 -6.22 -5.86
C ILE A 37 -2.72 -5.09 -6.47
N ASP A 38 -3.81 -5.41 -7.14
CA ASP A 38 -4.67 -4.42 -7.80
C ASP A 38 -5.46 -3.63 -6.75
N GLU A 39 -6.01 -4.30 -5.75
CA GLU A 39 -6.69 -3.64 -4.62
C GLU A 39 -5.71 -2.84 -3.75
N ILE A 40 -4.48 -3.31 -3.55
CA ILE A 40 -3.43 -2.51 -2.88
C ILE A 40 -3.08 -1.27 -3.70
N THR A 41 -2.93 -1.40 -5.01
CA THR A 41 -2.63 -0.26 -5.90
C THR A 41 -3.76 0.77 -5.88
N LYS A 42 -5.01 0.30 -5.85
CA LYS A 42 -6.20 1.13 -5.67
C LYS A 42 -6.24 1.82 -4.31
N ALA A 43 -5.86 1.13 -3.23
CA ALA A 43 -5.74 1.75 -1.91
C ALA A 43 -4.68 2.86 -1.89
N ILE A 44 -3.52 2.65 -2.53
CA ILE A 44 -2.49 3.68 -2.70
C ILE A 44 -3.03 4.87 -3.51
N TYR A 45 -3.75 4.60 -4.60
CA TYR A 45 -4.39 5.64 -5.41
C TYR A 45 -5.28 6.54 -4.55
N TYR A 46 -6.18 5.95 -3.76
CA TYR A 46 -7.09 6.72 -2.92
C TYR A 46 -6.37 7.44 -1.77
N ALA A 47 -5.36 6.82 -1.16
CA ALA A 47 -4.52 7.47 -0.16
C ALA A 47 -3.85 8.73 -0.75
N LYS A 48 -3.29 8.64 -1.98
CA LYS A 48 -2.72 9.79 -2.69
C LYS A 48 -3.79 10.82 -3.06
N LYS A 49 -4.95 10.40 -3.55
CA LYS A 49 -6.04 11.30 -3.95
C LYS A 49 -6.53 12.16 -2.79
N TYR A 50 -6.74 11.57 -1.61
CA TYR A 50 -7.33 12.26 -0.47
C TYR A 50 -6.29 12.94 0.44
N HIS A 51 -5.06 12.46 0.48
CA HIS A 51 -4.00 12.98 1.35
C HIS A 51 -2.80 13.57 0.59
N GLY A 52 -2.89 13.76 -0.73
CA GLY A 52 -1.77 14.21 -1.57
C GLY A 52 -1.27 15.63 -1.28
N SER A 53 -2.14 16.51 -0.77
CA SER A 53 -1.78 17.87 -0.35
C SER A 53 -1.36 17.96 1.12
N GLN A 54 -1.54 16.89 1.90
CA GLN A 54 -1.18 16.86 3.31
C GLN A 54 0.28 16.45 3.44
N MET A 55 1.02 17.18 4.28
CA MET A 55 2.45 16.98 4.48
C MET A 55 2.74 16.60 5.94
N ARG A 56 3.72 15.74 6.14
CA ARG A 56 4.31 15.46 7.46
C ARG A 56 5.23 16.61 7.86
N GLN A 57 5.57 16.69 9.15
CA GLN A 57 6.60 17.61 9.63
C GLN A 57 7.95 17.42 8.93
N SER A 58 8.26 16.20 8.46
CA SER A 58 9.47 15.90 7.67
C SER A 58 9.47 16.51 6.27
N GLY A 59 8.34 17.02 5.79
CA GLY A 59 8.18 17.45 4.40
C GLY A 59 7.83 16.32 3.43
N ASP A 60 7.64 15.09 3.91
CA ASP A 60 7.10 14.00 3.08
C ASP A 60 5.57 14.09 2.98
N PRO A 61 4.95 13.59 1.88
CA PRO A 61 3.50 13.48 1.80
C PRO A 61 2.93 12.60 2.90
N TYR A 62 1.77 12.94 3.45
CA TYR A 62 1.17 12.20 4.56
C TYR A 62 0.92 10.72 4.23
N TYR A 63 0.45 10.44 3.00
CA TYR A 63 0.22 9.07 2.51
C TYR A 63 1.48 8.19 2.49
N SER A 64 2.69 8.77 2.53
CA SER A 64 3.93 8.00 2.53
C SER A 64 4.08 7.13 3.78
N HIS A 65 3.54 7.59 4.92
CA HIS A 65 3.67 6.91 6.19
C HIS A 65 2.99 5.53 6.21
N PRO A 66 1.69 5.39 5.92
CA PRO A 66 1.04 4.08 5.92
C PRO A 66 1.63 3.12 4.88
N ILE A 67 2.14 3.63 3.76
CA ILE A 67 2.81 2.82 2.72
C ILE A 67 4.14 2.27 3.24
N GLU A 68 4.96 3.10 3.90
CA GLU A 68 6.23 2.64 4.47
C GLU A 68 6.02 1.70 5.67
N VAL A 69 5.01 1.94 6.52
CA VAL A 69 4.63 1.00 7.58
C VAL A 69 4.24 -0.36 6.98
N SER A 70 3.39 -0.37 5.95
CA SER A 70 3.02 -1.60 5.22
C SER A 70 4.26 -2.30 4.65
N TYR A 71 5.19 -1.54 4.07
CA TYR A 71 6.46 -2.08 3.57
C TYR A 71 7.29 -2.74 4.67
N MET A 72 7.40 -2.11 5.85
CA MET A 72 8.18 -2.65 6.97
C MET A 72 7.60 -3.98 7.46
N VAL A 73 6.28 -4.07 7.65
CA VAL A 73 5.64 -5.26 8.22
C VAL A 73 5.42 -6.40 7.21
N ALA A 74 5.37 -6.10 5.90
CA ALA A 74 5.00 -7.08 4.86
C ALA A 74 5.79 -8.40 4.91
N GLN A 75 7.10 -8.34 5.19
CA GLN A 75 7.94 -9.55 5.26
C GLN A 75 7.57 -10.43 6.45
N TYR A 76 7.44 -9.80 7.63
CA TYR A 76 7.14 -10.48 8.88
C TYR A 76 5.74 -11.07 8.85
N THR A 77 4.76 -10.32 8.35
CA THR A 77 3.39 -10.85 8.21
C THR A 77 3.32 -11.97 7.18
N ALA A 78 4.05 -11.90 6.06
CA ALA A 78 4.06 -12.98 5.07
C ALA A 78 4.65 -14.30 5.62
N GLN A 79 5.68 -14.23 6.48
CA GLN A 79 6.42 -15.42 6.94
C GLN A 79 5.98 -15.93 8.31
N GLU A 80 5.85 -15.03 9.28
CA GLU A 80 5.71 -15.40 10.69
C GLU A 80 4.25 -15.39 11.14
N ILE A 81 3.43 -14.49 10.58
CA ILE A 81 2.00 -14.39 10.91
C ILE A 81 1.16 -14.25 9.62
N PRO A 82 1.05 -15.31 8.79
CA PRO A 82 0.37 -15.25 7.49
C PRO A 82 -1.09 -14.80 7.58
N THR A 83 -1.75 -14.98 8.73
CA THR A 83 -3.10 -14.47 8.97
C THR A 83 -3.20 -12.94 8.89
N LEU A 84 -2.09 -12.22 9.06
CA LEU A 84 -1.99 -10.76 8.95
C LEU A 84 -1.42 -10.28 7.61
N PHE A 85 -0.99 -11.17 6.71
CA PHE A 85 -0.60 -10.81 5.35
C PHE A 85 -1.84 -10.61 4.49
N LYS A 86 -2.50 -9.46 4.65
CA LYS A 86 -3.80 -9.15 4.03
C LYS A 86 -3.74 -7.89 3.18
N THR A 87 -4.59 -7.85 2.16
CA THR A 87 -4.76 -6.72 1.22
C THR A 87 -5.03 -5.39 1.93
N GLU A 88 -5.68 -5.43 3.09
CA GLU A 88 -6.06 -4.27 3.90
C GLU A 88 -4.89 -3.64 4.69
N MET A 89 -3.65 -4.12 4.53
CA MET A 89 -2.49 -3.67 5.31
C MET A 89 -2.26 -2.16 5.30
N ILE A 90 -2.57 -1.47 4.18
CA ILE A 90 -2.44 -0.01 4.08
C ILE A 90 -3.45 0.70 4.97
N VAL A 91 -4.69 0.18 5.05
CA VAL A 91 -5.75 0.75 5.89
C VAL A 91 -5.39 0.57 7.37
N ILE A 92 -4.90 -0.61 7.74
CA ILE A 92 -4.44 -0.88 9.11
C ILE A 92 -3.29 0.06 9.46
N ALA A 93 -2.32 0.21 8.57
CA ALA A 93 -1.16 1.08 8.77
C ALA A 93 -1.49 2.58 8.85
N ALA A 94 -2.66 3.01 8.36
CA ALA A 94 -3.10 4.41 8.44
C ALA A 94 -3.69 4.79 9.80
N ASN A 95 -4.00 3.80 10.65
CA ASN A 95 -4.63 3.99 11.97
C ASN A 95 -3.66 3.78 13.15
N ILE A 96 -2.36 3.62 12.87
CA ILE A 96 -1.27 3.45 13.85
C ILE A 96 -0.47 4.74 13.90
#